data_AF-A0A0Q6FTD9-F1
#
_entry.id   AF-A0A0Q6FTD9-F1
#
_cell.length_a   1.000
_cell.length_b   1.000
_cell.length_c   1.000
_cell.angle_alpha   90.00
_cell.angle_beta   90.00
_cell.angle_gamma   90.00
#
_symmetry.space_group_name_H-M   'P 1'
#
loop_
_entity.id
_entity.type
_entity.pdbx_description
1 polymer ?
#
loop_
_entity_poly.entity_id
_entity_poly.type
_entity_poly.pdbx_seq_one_letter_code
_entity_poly.pdbx_strand_id
1 'polypeptide(L)'
;MSIEFLATLGFSSDPFASTNAADEPLIGRYFVQPPFFPAVVGDPKSPKSNIVFAPRGGGKTAQKIMIEEKSRSQHDFLCITYDKFPNATSRSGTSEYHLENITRSLLIAALLMIENKEINKDDIPEHDRKLILILCQEMLGNISAEKFHESLASIKSVQDKFADI
;
A
#
# COMPACT_ATOMS: atom_id res chain seq x y z
N MET A 1 11.64 -26.54 -15.86
CA MET A 1 11.84 -27.65 -14.90
C MET A 1 10.57 -28.47 -14.93
N SER A 2 10.58 -29.81 -15.09
CA SER A 2 9.32 -30.56 -15.21
C SER A 2 8.58 -30.57 -13.88
N ILE A 3 7.25 -30.40 -13.92
CA ILE A 3 6.41 -30.39 -12.71
C ILE A 3 6.52 -31.70 -11.91
N GLU A 4 6.82 -32.80 -12.59
CA GLU A 4 7.08 -34.12 -12.01
C GLU A 4 8.29 -34.10 -11.06
N PHE A 5 9.37 -33.39 -11.39
CA PHE A 5 10.52 -33.24 -10.50
C PHE A 5 10.16 -32.44 -9.24
N LEU A 6 9.43 -31.33 -9.41
CA LEU A 6 9.01 -30.49 -8.29
C LEU A 6 8.05 -31.23 -7.34
N ALA A 7 7.19 -32.09 -7.87
CA ALA A 7 6.32 -32.95 -7.08
C ALA A 7 7.12 -33.88 -6.14
N THR A 8 8.26 -34.42 -6.58
CA THR A 8 9.13 -35.24 -5.71
C THR A 8 9.74 -34.46 -4.54
N LEU A 9 9.83 -33.14 -4.65
CA LEU A 9 10.32 -32.24 -3.60
C LEU A 9 9.20 -31.71 -2.70
N GLY A 10 7.96 -32.18 -2.89
CA GLY A 10 6.80 -31.79 -2.08
C GLY A 10 6.04 -30.56 -2.57
N PHE A 11 6.32 -30.06 -3.78
CA PHE A 11 5.57 -28.96 -4.36
C PHE A 11 4.30 -29.47 -5.08
N SER A 12 3.17 -28.80 -4.84
CA SER A 12 1.88 -29.10 -5.50
C SER A 12 1.69 -28.36 -6.84
N SER A 13 2.54 -27.39 -7.14
CA SER A 13 2.53 -26.54 -8.33
C SER A 13 3.93 -25.99 -8.59
N ASP A 14 4.17 -25.39 -9.75
CA ASP A 14 5.44 -24.68 -10.02
C ASP A 14 5.52 -23.41 -9.17
N PRO A 15 6.42 -23.33 -8.16
CA PRO A 15 6.57 -22.15 -7.32
C PRO A 15 7.45 -21.07 -7.97
N PHE A 16 7.96 -21.32 -9.19
CA PHE A 16 8.81 -20.43 -9.97
C PHE A 16 8.14 -20.03 -11.29
N ALA A 17 6.81 -20.11 -11.35
CA ALA A 17 6.03 -19.82 -12.54
C ALA A 17 6.19 -18.37 -13.01
N SER A 18 6.53 -17.44 -12.11
CA SER A 18 6.87 -16.07 -12.43
C SER A 18 8.26 -15.68 -11.91
N THR A 19 8.88 -14.73 -12.59
CA THR A 19 10.09 -14.06 -12.10
C THR A 19 9.77 -12.74 -11.40
N ASN A 20 8.52 -12.29 -11.51
CA ASN A 20 8.02 -11.07 -10.91
C ASN A 20 7.20 -11.40 -9.66
N ALA A 21 7.69 -10.96 -8.50
CA ALA A 21 7.03 -11.16 -7.22
C ALA A 21 5.58 -10.64 -7.17
N ALA A 22 5.23 -9.61 -7.97
CA ALA A 22 3.87 -9.09 -8.04
C ALA A 22 2.87 -10.06 -8.68
N ASP A 23 3.36 -10.98 -9.51
CA ASP A 23 2.54 -11.95 -10.24
C ASP A 23 2.58 -13.33 -9.56
N GLU A 24 3.17 -13.42 -8.35
CA GLU A 24 3.33 -14.67 -7.62
C GLU A 24 2.22 -14.86 -6.57
N PRO A 25 1.19 -15.68 -6.84
CA PRO A 25 0.01 -15.79 -5.98
C PRO A 25 0.29 -16.46 -4.63
N LEU A 26 1.39 -17.22 -4.55
CA LEU A 26 1.74 -18.01 -3.36
C LEU A 26 2.90 -17.41 -2.58
N ILE A 27 3.32 -16.17 -2.89
CA ILE A 27 4.51 -15.55 -2.31
C ILE A 27 4.51 -15.58 -0.78
N GLY A 28 3.35 -15.39 -0.14
CA GLY A 28 3.23 -15.45 1.32
C GLY A 28 3.55 -16.82 1.94
N ARG A 29 3.46 -17.92 1.17
CA ARG A 29 3.75 -19.28 1.66
C ARG A 29 5.23 -19.62 1.73
N TYR A 30 6.05 -19.00 0.89
CA TYR A 30 7.49 -19.27 0.81
C TYR A 30 8.33 -18.01 0.99
N PHE A 31 7.73 -16.90 1.41
CA PHE A 31 8.45 -15.69 1.76
C PHE A 31 9.33 -15.94 2.99
N VAL A 32 10.64 -15.96 2.77
CA VAL A 32 11.63 -15.99 3.85
C VAL A 32 11.89 -14.54 4.28
N GLN A 33 11.40 -14.18 5.46
CA GLN A 33 11.55 -12.83 5.99
C GLN A 33 13.03 -12.48 6.19
N PRO A 34 13.55 -11.41 5.58
CA PRO A 34 14.89 -10.91 5.89
C PRO A 34 14.98 -10.48 7.37
N PRO A 35 16.16 -10.59 8.02
CA PRO A 35 16.31 -10.21 9.44
C PRO A 35 15.87 -8.79 9.78
N PHE A 36 15.96 -7.86 8.84
CA PHE A 36 15.56 -6.45 9.01
C PHE A 36 14.08 -6.17 8.69
N PHE A 37 13.33 -7.15 8.17
CA PHE A 37 11.93 -6.95 7.76
C PHE A 37 11.03 -6.43 8.89
N PRO A 38 11.12 -6.91 10.15
CA PRO A 38 10.34 -6.33 11.25
C PRO A 38 10.62 -4.85 11.48
N ALA A 39 11.87 -4.39 11.27
CA ALA A 39 12.22 -2.99 11.39
C ALA A 39 11.65 -2.14 10.24
N VAL A 40 11.53 -2.71 9.04
CA VAL A 40 10.90 -2.06 7.88
C VAL A 40 9.40 -1.92 8.09
N VAL A 41 8.72 -2.93 8.62
CA VAL A 41 7.31 -2.84 9.02
C VAL A 41 7.15 -1.78 10.13
N GLY A 42 8.05 -1.77 11.11
CA GLY A 42 8.06 -0.79 12.18
C GLY A 42 6.94 -0.99 13.22
N ASP A 43 6.75 0.03 14.05
CA ASP A 43 5.70 0.12 15.07
C ASP A 43 4.89 1.40 14.84
N PRO A 44 3.58 1.33 14.56
CA PRO A 44 2.71 2.49 14.39
C PRO A 44 2.68 3.43 15.59
N LYS A 45 2.94 2.94 16.80
CA LYS A 45 3.00 3.75 18.04
C LYS A 45 4.31 4.51 18.19
N SER A 46 5.35 4.11 17.45
CA SER A 46 6.67 4.74 17.44
C SER A 46 7.17 4.85 15.99
N PRO A 47 6.54 5.71 15.16
CA PRO A 47 6.79 5.77 13.74
C PRO A 47 8.24 6.17 13.43
N LYS A 48 8.85 5.49 12.45
CA LYS A 48 10.20 5.78 11.95
C LYS A 48 10.24 5.65 10.43
N SER A 49 10.94 6.56 9.78
CA SER A 49 11.22 6.47 8.35
C SER A 49 12.39 5.51 8.10
N ASN A 50 12.21 4.59 7.15
CA ASN A 50 13.23 3.61 6.77
C ASN A 50 13.54 3.73 5.27
N ILE A 51 14.79 3.51 4.90
CA ILE A 51 15.22 3.38 3.50
C ILE A 51 15.86 2.01 3.35
N VAL A 52 15.33 1.21 2.42
CA VAL A 52 15.78 -0.17 2.19
C VAL A 52 16.66 -0.24 0.96
N PHE A 53 17.96 -0.48 1.16
CA PHE A 53 18.90 -0.77 0.08
C PHE A 53 19.00 -2.28 -0.14
N ALA A 54 18.76 -2.73 -1.37
CA ALA A 54 18.93 -4.13 -1.75
C ALA A 54 19.31 -4.25 -3.23
N PRO A 55 20.11 -5.25 -3.62
CA PRO A 55 20.45 -5.50 -5.02
C PRO A 55 19.21 -5.82 -5.86
N ARG A 56 19.39 -5.86 -7.19
CA ARG A 56 18.36 -6.38 -8.10
C ARG A 56 18.08 -7.85 -7.73
N GLY A 57 16.81 -8.24 -7.66
CA GLY A 57 16.42 -9.57 -7.19
C GLY A 57 16.49 -9.77 -5.67
N GLY A 58 16.93 -8.78 -4.89
CA GLY A 58 17.03 -8.88 -3.42
C GLY A 58 15.69 -8.83 -2.66
N GLY A 59 14.56 -9.14 -3.32
CA GLY A 59 13.26 -9.26 -2.65
C GLY A 59 12.59 -7.96 -2.19
N LYS A 60 12.93 -6.79 -2.77
CA LYS A 60 12.26 -5.50 -2.41
C LYS A 60 10.75 -5.54 -2.66
N THR A 61 10.35 -6.00 -3.86
CA THR A 61 8.93 -6.14 -4.22
C THR A 61 8.23 -7.18 -3.36
N ALA A 62 8.91 -8.29 -3.04
CA ALA A 62 8.37 -9.30 -2.12
C ALA A 62 8.10 -8.71 -0.73
N GLN A 63 9.06 -7.97 -0.16
CA GLN A 63 8.86 -7.27 1.12
C GLN A 63 7.69 -6.28 1.07
N LYS A 64 7.57 -5.49 -0.02
CA LYS A 64 6.42 -4.60 -0.23
C LYS A 64 5.10 -5.37 -0.13
N ILE A 65 4.95 -6.43 -0.92
CA ILE A 65 3.74 -7.25 -0.95
C ILE A 65 3.42 -7.81 0.45
N MET A 66 4.43 -8.28 1.18
CA MET A 66 4.23 -8.82 2.52
C MET A 66 3.83 -7.74 3.55
N ILE A 67 4.25 -6.49 3.37
CA ILE A 67 3.75 -5.35 4.16
C ILE A 67 2.29 -5.06 3.82
N GLU A 68 1.93 -5.08 2.54
CA GLU A 68 0.54 -4.91 2.07
C GLU A 68 -0.37 -5.99 2.68
N GLU A 69 0.02 -7.27 2.59
CA GLU A 69 -0.70 -8.41 3.20
C GLU A 69 -0.82 -8.29 4.72
N LYS A 70 0.24 -7.85 5.39
CA LYS A 70 0.22 -7.65 6.85
C LYS A 70 -0.75 -6.54 7.24
N SER A 71 -0.80 -5.45 6.46
CA SER A 71 -1.75 -4.34 6.69
C SER A 71 -3.22 -4.76 6.57
N ARG A 72 -3.51 -5.72 5.69
CA ARG A 72 -4.86 -6.30 5.52
C ARG A 72 -5.23 -7.26 6.64
N SER A 73 -4.28 -8.07 7.11
CA SER A 73 -4.56 -9.10 8.11
C SER A 73 -4.56 -8.61 9.56
N GLN A 74 -3.74 -7.60 9.88
CA GLN A 74 -3.57 -7.11 11.26
C GLN A 74 -4.37 -5.84 11.54
N HIS A 75 -4.74 -5.06 10.51
CA HIS A 75 -5.52 -3.82 10.62
C HIS A 75 -4.97 -2.79 11.63
N ASP A 76 -3.66 -2.86 11.94
CA ASP A 76 -2.98 -2.00 12.92
C ASP A 76 -2.28 -0.80 12.29
N PHE A 77 -2.14 -0.78 10.97
CA PHE A 77 -1.61 0.36 10.21
C PHE A 77 -2.22 0.50 8.82
N LEU A 78 -2.22 1.74 8.35
CA LEU A 78 -2.58 2.10 6.98
C LEU A 78 -1.39 1.90 6.04
N CYS A 79 -1.61 1.20 4.93
CA CYS A 79 -0.63 0.97 3.88
C CYS A 79 -1.09 1.62 2.57
N ILE A 80 -0.26 2.52 2.05
CA ILE A 80 -0.46 3.21 0.78
C ILE A 80 0.78 2.97 -0.10
N THR A 81 0.56 2.45 -1.30
CA THR A 81 1.62 2.16 -2.26
C THR A 81 1.76 3.30 -3.26
N TYR A 82 2.85 4.06 -3.16
CA TYR A 82 3.16 5.18 -4.06
C TYR A 82 4.35 4.85 -4.95
N ASP A 83 4.09 4.16 -6.06
CA ASP A 83 5.11 3.68 -7.02
C ASP A 83 4.79 3.96 -8.49
N LYS A 84 3.65 4.59 -8.78
CA LYS A 84 3.24 5.03 -10.11
C LYS A 84 3.53 6.51 -10.27
N PHE A 85 4.51 6.82 -11.11
CA PHE A 85 4.92 8.18 -11.40
C PHE A 85 4.58 8.52 -12.86
N PRO A 86 3.98 9.69 -13.12
CA PRO A 86 3.80 10.13 -14.50
C PRO A 86 5.16 10.42 -15.14
N ASN A 87 5.16 10.62 -16.45
CA ASN A 87 6.34 11.10 -17.17
C ASN A 87 6.92 12.35 -16.49
N ALA A 88 8.25 12.44 -16.48
CA ALA A 88 8.96 13.53 -15.86
C ALA A 88 8.61 14.85 -16.55
N THR A 89 8.09 15.79 -15.76
CA THR A 89 7.82 17.18 -16.10
C THR A 89 8.45 18.05 -15.03
N SER A 90 8.58 19.35 -15.28
CA SER A 90 9.08 20.29 -14.26
C SER A 90 8.29 20.23 -12.96
N ARG A 91 6.97 19.97 -13.04
CA ARG A 91 6.11 19.79 -11.86
C ARG A 91 6.24 18.41 -11.22
N SER A 92 6.22 17.33 -12.01
CA SER A 92 6.22 15.96 -11.45
C SER A 92 7.54 15.54 -10.81
N GLY A 93 8.61 16.34 -10.97
CA GLY A 93 9.88 16.15 -10.26
C GLY A 93 9.98 16.88 -8.92
N THR A 94 8.98 17.65 -8.48
CA THR A 94 9.08 18.43 -7.23
C THR A 94 8.55 17.66 -6.02
N SER A 95 9.10 17.92 -4.84
CA SER A 95 8.62 17.37 -3.57
C SER A 95 7.16 17.71 -3.32
N GLU A 96 6.75 18.92 -3.68
CA GLU A 96 5.39 19.43 -3.46
C GLU A 96 4.38 18.60 -4.23
N TYR A 97 4.69 18.24 -5.49
CA TYR A 97 3.84 17.36 -6.28
C TYR A 97 3.67 15.99 -5.63
N HIS A 98 4.75 15.38 -5.14
CA HIS A 98 4.67 14.07 -4.50
C HIS A 98 3.93 14.13 -3.16
N LEU A 99 4.20 15.14 -2.33
CA LEU A 99 3.51 15.35 -1.05
C LEU A 99 2.01 15.62 -1.26
N GLU A 100 1.63 16.40 -2.27
CA GLU A 100 0.22 16.64 -2.65
C GLU A 100 -0.49 15.31 -2.95
N ASN A 101 0.12 14.42 -3.75
CA ASN A 101 -0.49 13.14 -4.12
C ASN A 101 -0.52 12.12 -2.96
N ILE A 102 0.51 12.09 -2.11
CA ILE A 102 0.51 11.26 -0.90
C ILE A 102 -0.59 11.74 0.06
N THR A 103 -0.71 13.05 0.27
CA THR A 103 -1.73 13.65 1.13
C THR A 103 -3.14 13.38 0.61
N ARG A 104 -3.36 13.47 -0.71
CA ARG A 104 -4.64 13.07 -1.33
C ARG A 104 -4.99 11.61 -1.04
N SER A 105 -4.03 10.70 -1.23
CA SER A 105 -4.26 9.28 -1.00
C SER A 105 -4.55 8.99 0.48
N LEU A 106 -3.87 9.69 1.39
CA LEU A 106 -4.12 9.62 2.82
C LEU A 106 -5.51 10.15 3.19
N LEU A 107 -5.91 11.27 2.62
CA LEU A 107 -7.23 11.86 2.85
C LEU A 107 -8.35 10.95 2.36
N ILE A 108 -8.22 10.37 1.17
CA ILE A 108 -9.17 9.39 0.64
C ILE A 108 -9.25 8.18 1.59
N ALA A 109 -8.11 7.65 2.05
CA ALA A 109 -8.10 6.55 3.00
C ALA A 109 -8.82 6.90 4.32
N ALA A 110 -8.56 8.08 4.88
CA ALA A 110 -9.21 8.53 6.11
C ALA A 110 -10.74 8.66 5.94
N LEU A 111 -11.20 9.24 4.83
CA LEU A 111 -12.63 9.35 4.52
C LEU A 111 -13.28 7.97 4.39
N LEU A 112 -12.60 7.02 3.76
CA LEU A 112 -13.10 5.65 3.64
C LEU A 112 -13.17 4.92 4.98
N MET A 113 -12.19 5.13 5.87
CA MET A 113 -12.24 4.56 7.23
C MET A 113 -13.43 5.12 8.02
N ILE A 114 -13.79 6.39 7.82
CA ILE A 114 -14.98 7.00 8.41
C ILE A 114 -16.26 6.39 7.81
N GLU A 115 -16.35 6.28 6.49
CA GLU A 115 -17.51 5.71 5.79
C GLU A 115 -17.74 4.25 6.19
N ASN A 116 -16.67 3.47 6.27
CA ASN A 116 -16.69 2.07 6.71
C ASN A 116 -16.87 1.90 8.23
N LYS A 117 -17.03 3.00 8.98
CA LYS A 117 -17.22 3.03 10.45
C LYS A 117 -16.08 2.39 11.24
N GLU A 118 -14.88 2.33 10.67
CA GLU A 118 -13.65 1.97 11.39
C GLU A 118 -13.25 3.08 12.36
N ILE A 119 -13.58 4.33 12.00
CA ILE A 119 -13.48 5.51 12.85
C ILE A 119 -14.88 6.08 13.00
N ASN A 120 -15.36 6.21 14.24
CA ASN A 120 -16.62 6.88 14.48
C ASN A 120 -16.44 8.39 14.28
N LYS A 121 -17.24 9.00 13.40
CA LYS A 121 -17.22 10.45 13.12
C LYS A 121 -17.41 11.30 14.38
N ASP A 122 -18.12 10.77 15.38
CA ASP A 122 -18.42 11.47 16.62
C ASP A 122 -17.19 11.54 17.54
N ASP A 123 -16.24 10.61 17.37
CA ASP A 123 -14.96 10.58 18.09
C ASP A 123 -13.93 11.55 17.49
N ILE A 124 -14.18 12.10 16.29
CA ILE A 124 -13.30 13.06 15.63
C ILE A 124 -13.55 14.45 16.22
N PRO A 125 -12.53 15.16 16.75
CA PRO A 125 -12.69 16.52 17.27
C PRO A 125 -13.30 17.48 16.25
N GLU A 126 -14.07 18.47 16.70
CA GLU A 126 -14.73 19.44 15.80
C GLU A 126 -13.72 20.21 14.94
N HIS A 127 -12.57 20.56 15.52
CA HIS A 127 -11.46 21.17 14.80
C HIS A 127 -10.99 20.30 13.63
N ASP A 128 -10.79 19.00 13.88
CA ASP A 128 -10.27 18.07 12.88
C ASP A 128 -11.30 17.80 11.78
N ARG A 129 -12.60 17.78 12.12
CA ARG A 129 -13.68 17.73 11.12
C ARG A 129 -13.64 18.93 10.17
N LYS A 130 -13.41 20.14 10.70
CA LYS A 130 -13.26 21.35 9.86
C LYS A 130 -12.00 21.26 9.00
N LEU A 131 -10.89 20.79 9.55
CA LEU A 131 -9.65 20.59 8.81
C LEU A 131 -9.83 19.60 7.65
N ILE A 132 -10.45 18.45 7.91
CA ILE A 132 -10.77 17.45 6.88
C ILE A 132 -11.61 18.09 5.76
N LEU A 133 -12.62 18.89 6.11
CA LEU A 133 -13.49 19.53 5.13
C LEU A 133 -12.73 20.54 4.25
N ILE A 134 -11.83 21.34 4.84
CA ILE A 134 -10.94 22.24 4.09
C ILE A 134 -10.03 21.45 3.16
N LEU A 135 -9.38 20.39 3.68
CA LEU A 135 -8.51 19.54 2.89
C LEU A 135 -9.25 18.86 1.74
N CYS A 136 -10.50 18.43 1.93
CA CYS A 136 -11.33 17.89 0.84
C CYS A 136 -11.53 18.92 -0.27
N GLN A 137 -11.83 20.18 0.08
CA GLN A 137 -12.04 21.24 -0.90
C GLN A 137 -10.75 21.55 -1.68
N GLU A 138 -9.63 21.71 -0.97
CA GLU A 138 -8.35 22.08 -1.59
C GLU A 138 -7.72 20.91 -2.37
N MET A 139 -7.75 19.70 -1.82
CA MET A 139 -7.02 18.56 -2.35
C MET A 139 -7.85 17.71 -3.30
N LEU A 140 -9.16 17.56 -3.05
CA LEU A 140 -10.02 16.68 -3.86
C LEU A 140 -10.95 17.45 -4.82
N GLY A 141 -11.13 18.77 -4.65
CA GLY A 141 -12.06 19.55 -5.47
C GLY A 141 -11.81 19.49 -6.99
N ASN A 142 -10.56 19.26 -7.42
CA ASN A 142 -10.15 19.18 -8.83
C ASN A 142 -9.58 17.82 -9.23
N ILE A 143 -9.85 16.75 -8.46
CA ILE A 143 -9.34 15.42 -8.80
C ILE A 143 -10.11 14.84 -9.99
N SER A 144 -9.40 14.25 -10.96
CA SER A 144 -10.05 13.49 -12.04
C SER A 144 -10.51 12.12 -11.52
N ALA A 145 -11.54 11.55 -12.14
CA ALA A 145 -12.00 10.20 -11.81
C ALA A 145 -10.87 9.17 -11.92
N GLU A 146 -10.05 9.26 -12.97
CA GLU A 146 -8.87 8.40 -13.15
C GLU A 146 -7.91 8.47 -11.95
N LYS A 147 -7.52 9.68 -11.53
CA LYS A 147 -6.64 9.85 -10.37
C LYS A 147 -7.26 9.37 -9.07
N PHE A 148 -8.57 9.56 -8.93
CA PHE A 148 -9.30 9.05 -7.77
C PHE A 148 -9.24 7.51 -7.72
N HIS A 149 -9.50 6.82 -8.84
CA HIS A 149 -9.37 5.37 -8.93
C HIS A 149 -7.92 4.89 -8.72
N GLU A 150 -6.92 5.62 -9.22
CA GLU A 150 -5.52 5.32 -8.94
C GLU A 150 -5.19 5.42 -7.44
N SER A 151 -5.63 6.49 -6.78
CA SER A 151 -5.48 6.65 -5.33
C SER A 151 -6.21 5.54 -4.56
N LEU A 152 -7.42 5.16 -4.98
CA LEU A 152 -8.12 4.01 -4.38
C LEU A 152 -7.34 2.70 -4.53
N ALA A 153 -6.81 2.43 -5.74
CA ALA A 153 -5.98 1.25 -6.01
C ALA A 153 -4.63 1.26 -5.27
N SER A 154 -4.18 2.43 -4.79
CA SER A 154 -2.98 2.58 -3.99
C SER A 154 -3.17 2.22 -2.51
N ILE A 155 -4.40 2.29 -2.00
CA ILE A 155 -4.73 2.03 -0.58
C ILE A 155 -4.91 0.53 -0.37
N LYS A 156 -3.96 -0.11 0.33
CA LYS A 156 -3.88 -1.57 0.43
C LYS A 156 -4.60 -2.15 1.63
N SER A 157 -4.66 -1.41 2.75
CA SER A 157 -5.31 -1.87 3.99
C SER A 157 -6.83 -2.02 3.89
N VAL A 158 -7.48 -1.31 2.96
CA VAL A 158 -8.94 -1.21 2.87
C VAL A 158 -9.48 -1.92 1.61
N GLN A 159 -8.60 -2.55 0.83
CA GLN A 159 -8.87 -2.95 -0.56
C GLN A 159 -9.97 -4.00 -0.73
N ASP A 160 -10.08 -4.93 0.22
CA ASP A 160 -11.08 -6.00 0.17
C ASP A 160 -12.51 -5.51 0.44
N LYS A 161 -12.67 -4.26 0.91
CA LYS A 161 -13.98 -3.64 1.20
C LYS A 161 -14.58 -2.89 0.01
N PHE A 162 -13.88 -2.85 -1.13
CA PHE A 162 -14.29 -2.10 -2.33
C PHE A 162 -14.92 -2.95 -3.44
N ALA A 163 -15.13 -4.26 -3.24
CA ALA A 163 -15.73 -5.10 -4.27
C ALA A 163 -17.16 -4.66 -4.67
N ASP A 164 -17.79 -3.79 -3.87
CA ASP A 164 -19.17 -3.34 -4.01
C ASP A 164 -19.33 -1.83 -4.36
N ILE A 165 -18.26 -1.10 -4.69
CA ILE A 165 -18.31 0.33 -5.10
C ILE A 165 -18.01 0.51 -6.59
#